data_AF-A0A945BAA9-F1
#
_entry.id   AF-A0A945BAA9-F1
#
_cell.length_a   1.000
_cell.length_b   1.000
_cell.length_c   1.000
_cell.angle_alpha   90.00
_cell.angle_beta   90.00
_cell.angle_gamma   90.00
#
_symmetry.space_group_name_H-M   'P 1'
#
loop_
_entity.id
_entity.type
_entity.pdbx_description
1 polymer ?
#
loop_
_entity_poly.entity_id
_entity_poly.type
_entity_poly.pdbx_seq_one_letter_code
_entity_poly.pdbx_strand_id
1 'polypeptide(L)' 'MDKLSAMVSQLTSLTVSLIVLGVAAGVVFGDVPFVGGVLGNAVGLVQDLGDAGLVGLLVAGWLMSNMD' A
#
# COMPACT_ATOMS: atom_id res chain seq x y z
N MET A 1 7.30 23.87 -19.57
CA MET A 1 6.50 22.64 -19.36
C MET A 1 6.04 22.54 -17.91
N ASP A 2 5.88 23.67 -17.24
CA ASP A 2 6.03 23.72 -15.77
C ASP A 2 4.69 23.61 -15.05
N LYS A 3 3.61 24.13 -15.64
CA LYS A 3 2.27 24.10 -15.02
C LYS A 3 1.59 22.75 -15.18
N LEU A 4 1.68 22.13 -16.36
CA LEU A 4 1.07 20.82 -16.61
C LEU A 4 1.79 19.73 -15.80
N SER A 5 3.13 19.73 -15.80
CA SER A 5 3.91 18.79 -14.98
C SER A 5 3.66 19.00 -13.48
N ALA A 6 3.61 20.26 -13.01
CA ALA A 6 3.27 20.54 -11.61
C ALA A 6 1.86 20.08 -11.24
N MET A 7 0.88 20.28 -12.12
CA MET A 7 -0.50 19.83 -11.89
C MET A 7 -0.58 18.30 -11.84
N VAL A 8 0.08 17.59 -12.76
CA VAL A 8 0.14 16.12 -12.76
C VAL A 8 0.82 15.62 -11.48
N SER A 9 1.91 16.26 -11.04
CA SER A 9 2.59 15.92 -9.80
C SER A 9 1.68 16.08 -8.57
N GLN A 10 0.96 17.20 -8.49
CA GLN A 10 0.01 17.46 -7.38
C GLN A 10 -1.16 16.47 -7.38
N LEU A 11 -1.74 16.18 -8.54
CA LEU A 11 -2.82 15.20 -8.67
C LEU A 11 -2.34 13.78 -8.35
N THR A 12 -1.11 13.43 -8.74
CA THR A 12 -0.49 12.14 -8.37
C THR A 12 -0.31 12.06 -6.86
N SER A 13 0.24 13.11 -6.24
CA SER A 13 0.43 13.18 -4.79
C SER A 13 -0.91 13.04 -4.04
N LEU A 14 -1.96 13.73 -4.50
CA LEU A 14 -3.31 13.60 -3.96
C LEU A 14 -3.86 12.18 -4.14
N THR A 15 -3.65 11.57 -5.30
CA THR A 15 -4.15 10.21 -5.55
C THR A 15 -3.45 9.19 -4.65
N VAL A 16 -2.13 9.33 -4.46
CA VAL A 16 -1.36 8.47 -3.53
C VAL A 16 -1.82 8.66 -2.09
N SER A 17 -2.09 9.89 -1.65
CA SER A 17 -2.62 10.13 -0.30
C SER A 17 -4.02 9.54 -0.12
N LEU A 18 -4.86 9.58 -1.15
CA LEU A 18 -6.18 8.95 -1.15
C LEU A 18 -6.10 7.41 -1.11
N ILE A 19 -5.09 6.79 -1.71
CA ILE A 19 -4.84 5.34 -1.59
C ILE A 19 -4.56 4.99 -0.13
N VAL A 20 -3.66 5.72 0.54
CA VAL A 20 -3.31 5.48 1.95
C VAL A 20 -4.51 5.71 2.86
N LEU A 21 -5.24 6.80 2.66
CA LEU A 21 -6.47 7.09 3.40
C LEU A 21 -7.52 6.00 3.18
N GLY A 22 -7.67 5.55 1.94
CA GLY A 22 -8.54 4.44 1.59
C GLY A 22 -8.17 3.20 2.40
N VAL A 23 -6.93 2.73 2.30
CA VAL A 23 -6.47 1.55 3.05
C VAL A 23 -6.79 1.66 4.54
N ALA A 24 -6.48 2.78 5.17
CA ALA A 24 -6.82 3.01 6.58
C ALA A 24 -8.35 2.96 6.83
N ALA A 25 -9.13 3.62 5.99
CA ALA A 25 -10.58 3.68 6.11
C ALA A 25 -11.24 2.30 5.98
N GLY A 26 -10.83 1.46 5.02
CA GLY A 26 -11.45 0.14 4.88
C GLY A 26 -10.95 -0.89 5.90
N VAL A 27 -9.80 -0.68 6.53
CA VAL A 27 -9.43 -1.45 7.74
C VAL A 27 -10.35 -1.11 8.92
N VAL A 28 -10.66 0.18 9.12
CA VAL A 28 -11.46 0.64 10.27
C VAL A 28 -12.97 0.42 10.06
N PHE A 29 -13.48 0.75 8.88
CA PHE A 29 -14.90 0.81 8.58
C PHE A 29 -15.40 -0.34 7.69
N GLY A 30 -14.50 -1.17 7.16
CA GLY A 30 -14.85 -2.29 6.27
C GLY A 30 -15.07 -1.84 4.82
N ASP A 31 -16.26 -2.15 4.27
CA ASP A 31 -16.57 -1.88 2.86
C ASP A 31 -16.87 -0.39 2.62
N VAL A 32 -15.84 0.36 2.24
CA VAL A 32 -15.95 1.77 1.86
C VAL A 32 -16.02 1.86 0.33
N PRO A 33 -17.05 2.51 -0.25
CA PRO A 33 -17.10 2.73 -1.70
C PRO A 33 -15.83 3.45 -2.14
N PHE A 34 -15.31 3.18 -3.34
CA PHE A 34 -13.99 3.62 -3.87
C PHE A 34 -12.74 2.88 -3.36
N VAL A 35 -12.78 2.24 -2.18
CA VAL A 35 -11.57 1.73 -1.53
C VAL A 35 -11.42 0.21 -1.61
N GLY A 36 -12.53 -0.54 -1.63
CA GLY A 36 -12.50 -2.00 -1.50
C GLY A 36 -11.52 -2.69 -2.46
N GLY A 37 -11.41 -2.22 -3.71
CA GLY A 37 -10.46 -2.76 -4.68
C GLY A 37 -8.98 -2.46 -4.36
N VAL A 38 -8.68 -1.30 -3.78
CA VAL A 38 -7.30 -0.92 -3.42
C VAL A 38 -6.80 -1.76 -2.25
N LEU A 39 -7.63 -1.92 -1.21
CA LEU A 39 -7.35 -2.79 -0.08
C LEU A 39 -7.23 -4.25 -0.52
N GLY A 40 -8.17 -4.73 -1.33
CA GLY A 40 -8.14 -6.09 -1.87
C GLY A 40 -6.86 -6.38 -2.65
N ASN A 41 -6.42 -5.46 -3.52
CA ASN A 41 -5.19 -5.61 -4.29
C ASN A 41 -3.94 -5.62 -3.40
N ALA A 42 -3.89 -4.74 -2.39
CA ALA A 42 -2.76 -4.68 -1.46
C ALA A 42 -2.68 -5.95 -0.58
N VAL A 43 -3.81 -6.40 -0.03
CA VAL A 43 -3.90 -7.62 0.77
C VAL A 43 -3.62 -8.85 -0.11
N GLY A 44 -4.12 -8.89 -1.34
CA GLY A 44 -3.85 -9.95 -2.31
C GLY A 44 -2.36 -10.09 -2.61
N LEU A 45 -1.66 -8.97 -2.84
CA LEU A 45 -0.20 -8.99 -3.02
C LEU A 45 0.52 -9.55 -1.78
N VAL A 46 0.12 -9.14 -0.57
CA VAL A 46 0.71 -9.66 0.67
C VAL A 46 0.42 -11.14 0.84
N GLN A 47 -0.78 -11.60 0.47
CA GLN A 47 -1.15 -13.02 0.47
C GLN A 47 -0.30 -13.82 -0.51
N ASP A 48 -0.14 -13.37 -1.76
CA ASP A 48 0.72 -14.03 -2.76
C ASP A 48 2.17 -14.15 -2.27
N LEU A 49 2.70 -13.07 -1.67
CA LEU A 49 4.04 -13.07 -1.07
C LEU A 49 4.12 -13.99 0.16
N GLY A 50 3.04 -14.11 0.93
CA GLY A 50 2.93 -14.98 2.10
C GLY A 50 2.89 -16.46 1.71
N ASP A 51 2.08 -16.80 0.71
CA ASP A 51 1.93 -18.16 0.17
C ASP A 51 3.23 -18.67 -0.47
N ALA A 52 4.00 -17.77 -1.10
CA ALA A 52 5.34 -18.07 -1.59
C ALA A 52 6.39 -18.20 -0.47
N GLY A 53 6.03 -17.97 0.80
CA GLY A 53 6.94 -17.98 1.95
C GLY A 53 7.93 -16.81 2.00
N LEU A 54 7.84 -15.85 1.09
CA LEU A 54 8.77 -14.71 0.97
C LEU A 54 8.64 -13.75 2.15
N VAL A 55 7.42 -13.53 2.67
CA VAL A 55 7.21 -12.69 3.87
C VAL A 55 7.98 -13.24 5.07
N GLY A 56 8.01 -14.56 5.25
CA GLY A 56 8.76 -15.20 6.33
C GLY A 56 10.28 -14.95 6.23
N LEU A 57 10.83 -15.04 5.02
CA LEU A 57 12.25 -14.75 4.77
C LEU A 57 12.58 -13.26 4.98
N LEU A 58 11.71 -12.35 4.55
CA LEU A 58 11.87 -10.91 4.78
C LEU A 58 11.88 -10.58 6.27
N VAL A 59 10.96 -11.16 7.06
CA VAL A 59 10.91 -10.97 8.52
C VAL A 59 12.16 -11.55 9.18
N ALA A 60 12.61 -12.74 8.78
CA ALA A 60 13.84 -13.34 9.32
C ALA A 60 15.08 -12.48 9.02
N GLY A 61 15.21 -11.96 7.80
CA GLY A 61 16.28 -11.02 7.42
C GLY A 61 16.20 -9.70 8.20
N TRP A 62 15.00 -9.16 8.39
CA TRP A 62 14.79 -7.96 9.20
C TRP A 62 15.22 -8.16 10.65
N LEU A 63 14.83 -9.28 11.28
CA LEU A 63 15.26 -9.61 12.63
C LEU A 63 16.78 -9.69 12.71
N MET A 64 17.42 -10.45 11.81
CA MET A 64 18.89 -10.56 11.76
C MET A 64 19.57 -9.19 11.63
N SER A 65 19.00 -8.26 10.86
CA SER A 65 19.57 -6.92 10.67
C SER A 65 19.39 -5.98 11.87
N ASN A 66 18.45 -6.27 12.78
CA ASN A 66 18.21 -5.50 14.01
C ASN A 66 18.70 -6.25 15.26
N MET A 67 19.49 -7.30 15.08
CA MET A 67 20.10 -8.09 16.17
C MET A 67 21.45 -7.52 16.64
N ASP A 68 21.89 -6.39 16.09
CA ASP A 68 23.01 -5.58 16.59
C ASP A 68 22.59 -4.67 17.76
#